data_AF-A0A6V7I539-F1
#
_entry.id   AF-A0A6V7I539-F1
#
_cell.length_a   1.000
_cell.length_b   1.000
_cell.length_c   1.000
_cell.angle_alpha   90.00
_cell.angle_beta   90.00
_cell.angle_gamma   90.00
#
_symmetry.space_group_name_H-M   'P 1'
#
loop_
_entity.id
_entity.type
_entity.pdbx_description
1 polymer ?
#
loop_
_entity_poly.entity_id
_entity_poly.type
_entity_poly.pdbx_seq_one_letter_code
_entity_poly.pdbx_strand_id
1 'polypeptide(L)'
;INTISLEALSKVIDPSQLTADLDGSLQYDHAQWIDTRLAVEDFTWQAADLIDRLDDLQEDLSRNDFADDVRGAEDGIDHHNEMRKKIMKVPVEELQVVGQRLLQRFNNSMSSSSGEGGSIGSGASGGNDPDGRALAQLVIQHLDSVHGAQQHLLQLWHLKKNKLEQCLQLRLFEQDCAKMFEWICKHRQVFLANYVEIGRSYQLAKNLQEEHKHFTMSSMNVYVSINNILTMAGRLLETQHYAAGHIRAVAGRLDRAWKEFAAGLDERTAVLSLSVMFHHKAEQYVDSVNGWSQACESTNLPNDIQMLEQHIRQHQALYEAMCQAYTE
;
A
#
# COMPACT_ATOMS: atom_id res chain seq x y z
N ILE A 1 74.27 14.55 -15.63
CA ILE A 1 73.52 13.52 -16.39
C ILE A 1 74.57 12.58 -16.95
N ASN A 2 74.71 11.37 -16.39
CA ASN A 2 75.61 10.36 -16.96
C ASN A 2 74.95 9.81 -18.23
N THR A 3 75.51 10.11 -19.39
CA THR A 3 75.05 9.57 -20.68
C THR A 3 75.64 8.18 -20.86
N ILE A 4 74.79 7.16 -20.99
CA ILE A 4 75.18 5.78 -21.26
C ILE A 4 75.25 5.61 -22.79
N SER A 5 76.30 4.95 -23.30
CA SER A 5 76.39 4.62 -24.73
C SER A 5 75.43 3.48 -25.08
N LEU A 6 74.97 3.41 -26.34
CA LEU A 6 74.06 2.37 -26.82
C LEU A 6 74.61 0.96 -26.56
N GLU A 7 75.93 0.79 -26.67
CA GLU A 7 76.68 -0.46 -26.40
C GLU A 7 76.72 -0.85 -24.90
N ALA A 8 76.48 0.11 -24.00
CA ALA A 8 76.45 -0.12 -22.56
C ALA A 8 75.02 -0.32 -22.03
N LEU A 9 73.99 -0.18 -22.88
CA LEU A 9 72.57 -0.27 -22.50
C LEU A 9 72.23 -1.67 -21.95
N SER A 10 72.72 -2.72 -22.61
CA SER A 10 72.53 -4.13 -22.21
C SER A 10 73.23 -4.53 -20.91
N LYS A 11 74.13 -3.69 -20.39
CA LYS A 11 74.80 -3.89 -19.09
C LYS A 11 73.98 -3.34 -17.91
N VAL A 12 73.00 -2.49 -18.20
CA VAL A 12 72.21 -1.75 -17.21
C VAL A 12 70.72 -2.12 -17.27
N ILE A 13 70.23 -2.49 -18.46
CA ILE A 13 68.84 -2.87 -18.72
C ILE A 13 68.83 -4.30 -19.27
N ASP A 14 67.88 -5.10 -18.77
CA ASP A 14 67.66 -6.46 -19.26
C ASP A 14 67.30 -6.42 -20.77
N PRO A 15 68.01 -7.15 -21.65
CA PRO A 15 67.72 -7.21 -23.08
C PRO A 15 66.26 -7.59 -23.40
N SER A 16 65.56 -8.30 -22.51
CA SER A 16 64.14 -8.62 -22.66
C SER A 16 63.20 -7.42 -22.58
N GLN A 17 63.69 -6.27 -22.10
CA GLN A 17 62.95 -5.00 -22.02
C GLN A 17 63.31 -4.03 -23.15
N LEU A 18 64.26 -4.40 -24.01
CA LEU A 18 64.71 -3.59 -25.13
C LEU A 18 64.10 -4.11 -26.43
N THR A 19 63.73 -3.20 -27.32
CA THR A 19 63.23 -3.54 -28.65
C THR A 19 64.38 -3.97 -29.58
N ALA A 20 64.05 -4.61 -30.71
CA ALA A 20 65.05 -5.19 -31.61
C ALA A 20 66.03 -4.16 -32.21
N ASP A 21 65.64 -2.89 -32.32
CA ASP A 21 66.48 -1.76 -32.75
C ASP A 21 67.53 -1.34 -31.69
N LEU A 22 67.40 -1.84 -30.46
CA LEU A 22 68.32 -1.62 -29.34
C LEU A 22 69.01 -2.93 -28.89
N ASP A 23 69.17 -3.91 -29.79
CA ASP A 23 69.73 -5.24 -29.52
C ASP A 23 68.98 -6.03 -28.42
N GLY A 24 67.67 -5.81 -28.29
CA GLY A 24 66.81 -6.51 -27.33
C GLY A 24 65.86 -7.54 -27.94
N SER A 25 65.07 -8.19 -27.08
CA SER A 25 64.11 -9.22 -27.45
C SER A 25 62.64 -8.87 -27.15
N LEU A 26 62.35 -7.62 -26.76
CA LEU A 26 61.00 -7.14 -26.54
C LEU A 26 60.26 -7.04 -27.89
N GLN A 27 59.16 -7.78 -28.02
CA GLN A 27 58.25 -7.62 -29.15
C GLN A 27 57.40 -6.36 -28.92
N TYR A 28 57.71 -5.30 -29.65
CA TYR A 28 56.97 -4.04 -29.62
C TYR A 28 56.46 -3.70 -31.02
N ASP A 29 55.14 -3.59 -31.17
CA ASP A 29 54.49 -3.06 -32.36
C ASP A 29 53.82 -1.73 -31.99
N HIS A 30 54.40 -0.64 -32.50
CA HIS A 30 53.91 0.72 -32.23
C HIS A 30 52.48 0.94 -32.74
N ALA A 31 52.13 0.37 -33.89
CA ALA A 31 50.79 0.54 -34.47
C ALA A 31 49.75 -0.21 -33.64
N GLN A 32 50.05 -1.44 -33.21
CA GLN A 32 49.20 -2.21 -32.32
C GLN A 32 49.02 -1.54 -30.96
N TRP A 33 50.10 -0.96 -30.41
CA TRP A 33 50.09 -0.21 -29.16
C TRP A 33 49.17 1.01 -29.24
N ILE A 34 49.25 1.78 -30.33
CA ILE A 34 48.36 2.94 -30.57
C ILE A 34 46.91 2.48 -30.72
N ASP A 35 46.62 1.48 -31.56
CA ASP A 35 45.26 0.96 -31.79
C ASP A 35 44.59 0.52 -30.47
N THR A 36 45.34 -0.20 -29.65
CA THR A 36 44.85 -0.70 -28.36
C THR A 36 44.48 0.44 -27.42
N ARG A 37 45.30 1.50 -27.36
CA ARG A 37 45.05 2.66 -26.50
C ARG A 37 43.88 3.50 -26.98
N LEU A 38 43.79 3.76 -28.28
CA LEU A 38 42.64 4.46 -28.85
C LEU A 38 41.34 3.70 -28.58
N ALA A 39 41.36 2.37 -28.67
CA ALA A 39 40.20 1.54 -28.38
C ALA A 39 39.81 1.55 -26.89
N VAL A 40 40.79 1.58 -25.97
CA VAL A 40 40.51 1.74 -24.53
C VAL A 40 39.98 3.12 -24.21
N GLU A 41 40.55 4.17 -24.81
CA GLU A 41 40.09 5.56 -24.61
C GLU A 41 38.65 5.76 -25.08
N ASP A 42 38.31 5.26 -26.28
CA ASP A 42 36.94 5.26 -26.81
C ASP A 42 35.99 4.48 -25.90
N PHE A 43 36.38 3.30 -25.43
CA PHE A 43 35.62 2.52 -24.47
C PHE A 43 35.41 3.27 -23.14
N THR A 44 36.44 3.91 -22.60
CA THR A 44 36.36 4.70 -21.37
C THR A 44 35.41 5.88 -21.53
N TRP A 45 35.43 6.55 -22.68
CA TRP A 45 34.49 7.64 -22.97
C TRP A 45 33.04 7.13 -23.02
N GLN A 46 32.79 6.02 -23.74
CA GLN A 46 31.46 5.40 -23.80
C GLN A 46 30.97 4.92 -22.42
N ALA A 47 31.87 4.39 -21.59
CA ALA A 47 31.54 3.98 -20.24
C ALA A 47 31.17 5.18 -19.35
N ALA A 48 31.91 6.29 -19.45
CA ALA A 48 31.63 7.51 -18.71
C ALA A 48 30.27 8.12 -19.11
N ASP A 49 30.00 8.25 -20.41
CA ASP A 49 28.71 8.74 -20.93
C ASP A 49 27.52 7.90 -20.43
N LEU A 50 27.69 6.57 -20.41
CA LEU A 50 26.67 5.67 -19.88
C LEU A 50 26.47 5.82 -18.37
N ILE A 51 27.52 6.04 -17.60
CA ILE A 51 27.41 6.31 -16.16
C ILE A 51 26.65 7.62 -15.92
N ASP A 52 27.03 8.70 -16.60
CA ASP A 52 26.35 10.01 -16.48
C ASP A 52 24.85 9.88 -16.80
N ARG A 53 24.51 9.15 -17.87
CA ARG A 53 23.10 8.89 -18.23
C ARG A 53 22.35 8.03 -17.21
N LEU A 54 23.02 7.07 -16.56
CA LEU A 54 22.41 6.27 -15.50
C LEU A 54 22.18 7.12 -14.24
N ASP A 55 23.11 8.02 -13.92
CA ASP A 55 23.00 8.95 -12.79
C ASP A 55 21.86 9.97 -13.01
N ASP A 56 21.69 10.50 -14.21
CA ASP A 56 20.54 11.36 -14.57
C ASP A 56 19.19 10.65 -14.32
N LEU A 57 19.08 9.39 -14.77
CA LEU A 57 17.88 8.58 -14.56
C LEU A 57 17.65 8.25 -13.08
N GLN A 58 18.72 8.09 -12.32
CA GLN A 58 18.66 7.89 -10.88
C GLN A 58 18.15 9.15 -10.18
N GLU A 59 18.61 10.34 -10.57
CA GLU A 59 18.13 11.61 -10.03
C GLU A 59 16.63 11.79 -10.31
N ASP A 60 16.18 11.52 -11.54
CA ASP A 60 14.77 11.55 -11.93
C ASP A 60 13.92 10.56 -11.08
N LEU A 61 14.42 9.36 -10.83
CA LEU A 61 13.76 8.40 -9.95
C LEU A 61 13.78 8.83 -8.48
N SER A 62 14.77 9.57 -8.03
CA SER A 62 14.88 9.97 -6.61
C SER A 62 13.86 11.03 -6.18
N ARG A 63 13.26 11.75 -7.13
CA ARG A 63 12.23 12.77 -6.87
C ARG A 63 11.01 12.16 -6.17
N ASN A 64 10.70 12.60 -4.95
CA ASN A 64 9.68 12.02 -4.08
C ASN A 64 8.41 12.86 -4.01
N ASP A 65 7.64 12.86 -5.09
CA ASP A 65 6.33 13.52 -5.13
C ASP A 65 5.22 12.47 -5.09
N PHE A 66 4.72 12.20 -3.88
CA PHE A 66 3.50 11.42 -3.71
C PHE A 66 2.29 12.31 -3.99
N ALA A 67 1.39 11.84 -4.86
CA ALA A 67 0.19 12.58 -5.20
C ALA A 67 -0.80 12.63 -4.03
N ASP A 68 -1.57 13.73 -3.99
CA ASP A 68 -2.57 13.94 -2.94
C ASP A 68 -3.92 13.28 -3.24
N ASP A 69 -4.15 12.82 -4.47
CA ASP A 69 -5.39 12.17 -4.89
C ASP A 69 -5.14 10.89 -5.72
N VAL A 70 -6.23 10.17 -6.03
CA VAL A 70 -6.18 8.90 -6.77
C VAL A 70 -5.63 9.10 -8.18
N ARG A 71 -6.05 10.16 -8.87
CA ARG A 71 -5.67 10.40 -10.27
C ARG A 71 -4.19 10.70 -10.40
N GLY A 72 -3.66 11.59 -9.56
CA GLY A 72 -2.23 11.88 -9.54
C GLY A 72 -1.40 10.65 -9.15
N ALA A 73 -1.92 9.77 -8.30
CA ALA A 73 -1.23 8.52 -7.96
C ALA A 73 -1.19 7.55 -9.16
N GLU A 74 -2.27 7.45 -9.94
CA GLU A 74 -2.31 6.70 -11.20
C GLU A 74 -1.34 7.30 -12.24
N ASP A 75 -1.38 8.62 -12.45
CA ASP A 75 -0.46 9.32 -13.36
C ASP A 75 1.01 9.11 -12.97
N GLY A 76 1.31 9.12 -11.66
CA GLY A 76 2.65 8.85 -11.13
C GLY A 76 3.13 7.43 -11.43
N ILE A 77 2.24 6.43 -11.37
CA ILE A 77 2.55 5.04 -11.76
C ILE A 77 2.82 4.95 -13.26
N ASP A 78 2.03 5.64 -14.09
CA ASP A 78 2.22 5.66 -15.54
C ASP A 78 3.55 6.30 -15.93
N HIS A 79 3.89 7.44 -15.33
CA HIS A 79 5.19 8.07 -15.51
C HIS A 79 6.34 7.14 -15.09
N HIS A 80 6.18 6.43 -13.98
CA HIS A 80 7.17 5.45 -13.51
C HIS A 80 7.32 4.25 -14.48
N ASN A 81 6.24 3.81 -15.13
CA ASN A 81 6.29 2.79 -16.18
C ASN A 81 6.98 3.31 -17.45
N GLU A 82 6.83 4.59 -17.79
CA GLU A 82 7.60 5.22 -18.87
C GLU A 82 9.09 5.29 -18.53
N MET A 83 9.44 5.60 -17.29
CA MET A 83 10.84 5.57 -16.82
C MET A 83 11.47 4.20 -17.00
N ARG A 84 10.74 3.12 -16.70
CA ARG A 84 11.19 1.75 -16.97
C ARG A 84 11.60 1.57 -18.44
N LYS A 85 10.82 2.10 -19.38
CA LYS A 85 11.14 2.03 -20.81
C LYS A 85 12.41 2.78 -21.16
N LYS A 86 12.72 3.90 -20.49
CA LYS A 86 13.97 4.65 -20.69
C LYS A 86 15.19 3.90 -20.14
N ILE A 87 15.05 3.29 -18.96
CA ILE A 87 16.11 2.47 -18.33
C ILE A 87 16.48 1.29 -19.22
N MET A 88 15.49 0.57 -19.76
CA MET A 88 15.71 -0.59 -20.66
C MET A 88 16.32 -0.20 -22.02
N LYS A 89 16.38 1.10 -22.36
CA LYS A 89 17.00 1.62 -23.58
C LYS A 89 18.45 2.09 -23.37
N VAL A 90 19.02 1.92 -22.18
CA VAL A 90 20.43 2.22 -21.93
C VAL A 90 21.25 1.00 -22.41
N PRO A 91 22.15 1.15 -23.41
CA PRO A 91 22.80 0.02 -24.09
C PRO A 91 24.00 -0.54 -23.28
N VAL A 92 23.77 -0.98 -22.05
CA VAL A 92 24.83 -1.53 -21.17
C VAL A 92 25.42 -2.81 -21.74
N GLU A 93 24.61 -3.67 -22.35
CA GLU A 93 25.05 -4.93 -22.95
C GLU A 93 25.97 -4.70 -24.16
N GLU A 94 25.77 -3.62 -24.91
CA GLU A 94 26.65 -3.27 -26.04
C GLU A 94 28.05 -2.88 -25.54
N LEU A 95 28.13 -2.04 -24.51
CA LEU A 95 29.39 -1.69 -23.86
C LEU A 95 30.09 -2.92 -23.28
N GLN A 96 29.32 -3.85 -22.70
CA GLN A 96 29.86 -5.11 -22.18
C GLN A 96 30.55 -5.94 -23.27
N VAL A 97 29.97 -6.03 -24.46
CA VAL A 97 30.58 -6.74 -25.60
C VAL A 97 31.88 -6.07 -26.04
N VAL A 98 31.92 -4.72 -26.07
CA VAL A 98 33.15 -3.97 -26.39
C VAL A 98 34.25 -4.24 -25.35
N GLY A 99 33.91 -4.14 -24.06
CA GLY A 99 34.84 -4.40 -22.96
C GLY A 99 35.38 -5.84 -22.97
N GLN A 100 34.52 -6.85 -23.19
CA GLN A 100 34.96 -8.24 -23.33
C GLN A 100 35.91 -8.44 -24.51
N ARG A 101 35.65 -7.78 -25.65
CA ARG A 101 36.54 -7.84 -26.82
C ARG A 101 37.92 -7.24 -26.50
N LEU A 102 37.97 -6.12 -25.77
CA LEU A 102 39.23 -5.51 -25.31
C LEU A 102 39.98 -6.45 -24.36
N LEU A 103 39.29 -7.05 -23.39
CA LEU A 103 39.89 -8.01 -22.46
C LEU A 103 40.45 -9.25 -23.17
N GLN A 104 39.76 -9.75 -24.20
CA GLN A 104 40.26 -10.83 -25.04
C GLN A 104 41.53 -10.43 -25.81
N ARG A 105 41.63 -9.19 -26.31
CA ARG A 105 42.84 -8.67 -26.96
C ARG A 105 44.04 -8.69 -26.00
N PHE A 106 43.85 -8.23 -24.76
CA PHE A 106 44.92 -8.26 -23.74
C PHE A 106 45.35 -9.69 -23.39
N ASN A 107 44.40 -10.62 -23.31
CA ASN A 107 44.71 -12.04 -23.03
C ASN A 107 45.40 -12.75 -24.21
N ASN A 108 45.03 -12.43 -25.45
CA ASN A 108 45.65 -13.04 -26.63
C ASN A 108 47.06 -12.52 -26.89
N SER A 109 47.32 -11.23 -26.62
CA SER A 109 48.67 -10.65 -26.62
C SER A 109 49.61 -11.33 -25.61
N MET A 110 49.04 -12.06 -24.64
CA MET A 110 49.77 -12.78 -23.60
C MET A 110 50.08 -14.24 -23.98
N SER A 111 49.17 -14.88 -24.73
CA SER A 111 49.30 -16.29 -25.17
C SER A 111 50.29 -16.51 -26.32
N SER A 112 50.72 -15.47 -27.04
CA SER A 112 51.77 -15.56 -28.07
C SER A 112 53.18 -15.77 -27.48
N SER A 113 53.34 -15.66 -26.15
CA SER A 113 54.63 -15.79 -25.46
C SER A 113 54.74 -16.99 -24.49
N SER A 114 53.70 -17.81 -24.29
CA SER A 114 53.80 -19.00 -23.42
C SER A 114 52.73 -20.04 -23.78
N GLY A 115 53.15 -21.28 -24.01
CA GLY A 115 52.27 -22.40 -24.26
C GLY A 115 51.42 -22.79 -23.04
N GLU A 116 50.22 -23.29 -23.36
CA GLU A 116 49.33 -24.16 -22.57
C GLU A 116 48.62 -23.57 -21.32
N GLY A 117 47.29 -23.38 -21.49
CA GLY A 117 46.28 -23.89 -20.56
C GLY A 117 46.13 -23.20 -19.20
N GLY A 118 45.31 -22.15 -19.13
CA GLY A 118 44.91 -21.54 -17.85
C GLY A 118 43.54 -20.85 -17.91
N SER A 119 42.74 -21.06 -16.87
CA SER A 119 41.36 -20.59 -16.70
C SER A 119 41.21 -19.05 -16.78
N ILE A 120 40.15 -18.62 -17.48
CA ILE A 120 39.70 -17.23 -17.75
C ILE A 120 39.52 -16.34 -16.52
N GLY A 121 39.42 -16.91 -15.31
CA GLY A 121 39.20 -16.15 -14.07
C GLY A 121 40.46 -15.62 -13.38
N SER A 122 41.64 -16.16 -13.69
CA SER A 122 42.91 -15.82 -13.00
C SER A 122 44.04 -15.37 -13.94
N GLY A 123 43.82 -15.38 -15.26
CA GLY A 123 44.85 -15.09 -16.27
C GLY A 123 45.27 -13.62 -16.38
N ALA A 124 44.46 -12.68 -15.91
CA ALA A 124 44.73 -11.23 -16.07
C ALA A 124 45.87 -10.69 -15.17
N SER A 125 46.31 -11.46 -14.17
CA SER A 125 47.32 -11.01 -13.19
C SER A 125 48.75 -11.54 -13.45
N GLY A 126 48.96 -12.33 -14.51
CA GLY A 126 50.18 -13.13 -14.70
C GLY A 126 51.16 -12.72 -15.80
N GLY A 127 51.01 -11.55 -16.45
CA GLY A 127 51.72 -11.26 -17.72
C GLY A 127 52.84 -10.21 -17.73
N ASN A 128 54.01 -10.44 -18.33
CA ASN A 128 55.19 -9.54 -18.18
C ASN A 128 55.03 -8.06 -18.61
N ASP A 129 53.96 -7.66 -19.31
CA ASP A 129 53.68 -6.25 -19.63
C ASP A 129 52.82 -5.56 -18.54
N PRO A 130 53.39 -4.66 -17.72
CA PRO A 130 52.65 -3.95 -16.68
C PRO A 130 51.56 -3.00 -17.22
N ASP A 131 51.73 -2.53 -18.46
CA ASP A 131 50.87 -1.52 -19.06
C ASP A 131 49.58 -2.11 -19.62
N GLY A 132 49.65 -3.22 -20.37
CA GLY A 132 48.47 -3.99 -20.78
C GLY A 132 47.63 -4.48 -19.60
N ARG A 133 48.27 -4.87 -18.47
CA ARG A 133 47.55 -5.21 -17.24
C ARG A 133 46.79 -4.02 -16.65
N ALA A 134 47.41 -2.84 -16.61
CA ALA A 134 46.78 -1.63 -16.10
C ALA A 134 45.56 -1.22 -16.94
N LEU A 135 45.67 -1.30 -18.27
CA LEU A 135 44.56 -1.02 -19.19
C LEU A 135 43.44 -2.07 -19.06
N ALA A 136 43.77 -3.35 -18.92
CA ALA A 136 42.78 -4.39 -18.67
C ALA A 136 42.02 -4.17 -17.35
N GLN A 137 42.73 -3.78 -16.28
CA GLN A 137 42.11 -3.43 -15.00
C GLN A 137 41.20 -2.21 -15.12
N LEU A 138 41.61 -1.19 -15.87
CA LEU A 138 40.77 -0.02 -16.15
C LEU A 138 39.47 -0.40 -16.87
N VAL A 139 39.55 -1.27 -17.89
CA VAL A 139 38.36 -1.78 -18.59
C VAL A 139 37.43 -2.54 -17.65
N ILE A 140 37.97 -3.41 -16.79
CA ILE A 140 37.19 -4.14 -15.77
C ILE A 140 36.52 -3.16 -14.81
N GLN A 141 37.24 -2.17 -14.30
CA GLN A 141 36.71 -1.18 -13.36
C GLN A 141 35.54 -0.38 -13.95
N HIS A 142 35.63 0.03 -15.22
CA HIS A 142 34.54 0.72 -15.89
C HIS A 142 33.34 -0.19 -16.13
N LEU A 143 33.55 -1.44 -16.55
CA LEU A 143 32.46 -2.42 -16.66
C LEU A 143 31.75 -2.60 -15.32
N ASP A 144 32.51 -2.83 -14.24
CA ASP A 144 31.94 -3.00 -12.91
C ASP A 144 31.16 -1.75 -12.45
N SER A 145 31.67 -0.56 -12.76
CA SER A 145 31.00 0.71 -12.43
C SER A 145 29.66 0.86 -13.16
N VAL A 146 29.63 0.60 -14.47
CA VAL A 146 28.39 0.67 -15.28
C VAL A 146 27.37 -0.37 -14.82
N HIS A 147 27.79 -1.62 -14.57
CA HIS A 147 26.88 -2.66 -14.06
C HIS A 147 26.37 -2.31 -12.66
N GLY A 148 27.23 -1.79 -11.79
CA GLY A 148 26.85 -1.34 -10.45
C GLY A 148 25.79 -0.24 -10.49
N ALA A 149 26.01 0.79 -11.33
CA ALA A 149 25.05 1.88 -11.53
C ALA A 149 23.71 1.38 -12.10
N GLN A 150 23.74 0.50 -13.12
CA GLN A 150 22.53 -0.09 -13.70
C GLN A 150 21.74 -0.91 -12.66
N GLN A 151 22.42 -1.77 -11.89
CA GLN A 151 21.78 -2.58 -10.85
C GLN A 151 21.17 -1.71 -9.76
N HIS A 152 21.89 -0.66 -9.33
CA HIS A 152 21.37 0.27 -8.32
C HIS A 152 20.13 1.01 -8.83
N LEU A 153 20.16 1.51 -10.07
CA LEU A 153 19.04 2.16 -10.72
C LEU A 153 17.79 1.25 -10.78
N LEU A 154 17.98 -0.03 -11.13
CA LEU A 154 16.89 -1.02 -11.14
C LEU A 154 16.33 -1.28 -9.73
N GLN A 155 17.19 -1.36 -8.71
CA GLN A 155 16.75 -1.50 -7.32
C GLN A 155 15.93 -0.30 -6.86
N LEU A 156 16.38 0.92 -7.16
CA LEU A 156 15.64 2.16 -6.86
C LEU A 156 14.30 2.19 -7.58
N TRP A 157 14.28 1.77 -8.85
CA TRP A 157 13.04 1.65 -9.62
C TRP A 157 12.05 0.70 -8.91
N HIS A 158 12.48 -0.50 -8.51
CA HIS A 158 11.63 -1.45 -7.79
C HIS A 158 11.11 -0.90 -6.46
N LEU A 159 11.96 -0.20 -5.70
CA LEU A 159 11.56 0.41 -4.44
C LEU A 159 10.51 1.50 -4.67
N LYS A 160 10.72 2.37 -5.67
CA LYS A 160 9.78 3.44 -6.02
C LYS A 160 8.44 2.88 -6.51
N LYS A 161 8.46 1.79 -7.29
CA LYS A 161 7.24 1.07 -7.71
C LYS A 161 6.38 0.71 -6.50
N ASN A 162 6.98 0.03 -5.52
CA ASN A 162 6.27 -0.40 -4.31
C ASN A 162 5.70 0.81 -3.53
N LYS A 163 6.43 1.93 -3.47
CA LYS A 163 5.98 3.15 -2.80
C LYS A 163 4.82 3.83 -3.53
N LEU A 164 4.84 3.87 -4.87
CA LEU A 164 3.75 4.42 -5.68
C LEU A 164 2.48 3.56 -5.57
N GLU A 165 2.61 2.23 -5.59
CA GLU A 165 1.49 1.32 -5.37
C GLU A 165 0.88 1.50 -3.98
N GLN A 166 1.71 1.64 -2.93
CA GLN A 166 1.25 1.99 -1.59
C GLN A 166 0.56 3.37 -1.56
N CYS A 167 1.09 4.36 -2.29
CA CYS A 167 0.45 5.67 -2.38
C CYS A 167 -0.96 5.57 -2.98
N LEU A 168 -1.13 4.86 -4.09
CA LEU A 168 -2.44 4.65 -4.70
C LEU A 168 -3.41 3.95 -3.73
N GLN A 169 -2.97 2.90 -3.04
CA GLN A 169 -3.76 2.20 -2.03
C GLN A 169 -4.21 3.13 -0.90
N LEU A 170 -3.32 4.00 -0.43
CA LEU A 170 -3.64 5.00 0.59
C LEU A 170 -4.71 5.98 0.09
N ARG A 171 -4.56 6.53 -1.12
CA ARG A 171 -5.52 7.49 -1.70
C ARG A 171 -6.91 6.87 -1.90
N LEU A 172 -6.98 5.63 -2.35
CA LEU A 172 -8.24 4.88 -2.47
C LEU A 172 -8.90 4.67 -1.10
N PHE A 173 -8.12 4.22 -0.11
CA PHE A 173 -8.59 4.06 1.26
C PHE A 173 -9.13 5.37 1.85
N GLU A 174 -8.38 6.47 1.71
CA GLU A 174 -8.79 7.78 2.20
C GLU A 174 -10.08 8.28 1.52
N GLN A 175 -10.21 8.07 0.21
CA GLN A 175 -11.41 8.43 -0.54
C GLN A 175 -12.64 7.65 -0.03
N ASP A 176 -12.51 6.35 0.22
CA ASP A 176 -13.61 5.53 0.72
C ASP A 176 -13.97 5.88 2.17
N CYS A 177 -12.98 6.16 3.02
CA CYS A 177 -13.21 6.71 4.35
C CYS A 177 -13.96 8.04 4.30
N ALA A 178 -13.56 8.96 3.42
CA ALA A 178 -14.18 10.27 3.28
C ALA A 178 -15.67 10.15 2.90
N LYS A 179 -16.00 9.29 1.93
CA LYS A 179 -17.39 9.00 1.56
C LYS A 179 -18.20 8.50 2.76
N MET A 180 -17.64 7.59 3.56
CA MET A 180 -18.34 7.05 4.74
C MET A 180 -18.49 8.09 5.85
N PHE A 181 -17.47 8.92 6.11
CA PHE A 181 -17.58 10.03 7.06
C PHE A 181 -18.66 11.03 6.65
N GLU A 182 -18.68 11.43 5.38
CA GLU A 182 -19.72 12.31 4.84
C GLU A 182 -21.11 11.69 5.02
N TRP A 183 -21.25 10.42 4.68
CA TRP A 183 -22.51 9.69 4.86
C TRP A 183 -22.95 9.69 6.32
N ILE A 184 -22.07 9.32 7.26
CA ILE A 184 -22.37 9.28 8.70
C ILE A 184 -22.77 10.66 9.20
N CYS A 185 -21.99 11.70 8.85
CA CYS A 185 -22.27 13.07 9.27
C CYS A 185 -23.65 13.54 8.80
N LYS A 186 -23.96 13.34 7.51
CA LYS A 186 -25.24 13.73 6.92
C LYS A 186 -26.41 13.00 7.58
N HIS A 187 -26.32 11.69 7.77
CA HIS A 187 -27.42 10.89 8.32
C HIS A 187 -27.57 11.09 9.82
N ARG A 188 -26.49 11.33 10.57
CA ARG A 188 -26.55 11.71 11.98
C ARG A 188 -27.29 13.04 12.16
N GLN A 189 -27.03 14.03 11.31
CA GLN A 189 -27.74 15.31 11.35
C GLN A 189 -29.23 15.16 11.06
N VAL A 190 -29.58 14.43 10.00
CA VAL A 190 -31.00 14.14 9.65
C VAL A 190 -31.69 13.36 10.78
N PHE A 191 -30.99 12.40 11.37
CA PHE A 191 -31.50 11.61 12.49
C PHE A 191 -31.81 12.51 13.70
N LEU A 192 -30.85 13.31 14.15
CA LEU A 192 -31.02 14.19 15.31
C LEU A 192 -32.09 15.27 15.09
N ALA A 193 -32.30 15.72 13.85
CA ALA A 193 -33.32 16.73 13.53
C ALA A 193 -34.74 16.17 13.52
N ASN A 194 -34.94 14.95 13.00
CA ASN A 194 -36.27 14.41 12.71
C ASN A 194 -36.74 13.31 13.67
N TYR A 195 -35.82 12.68 14.40
CA TYR A 195 -36.11 11.46 15.17
C TYR A 195 -35.99 11.69 16.68
N VAL A 196 -36.65 12.74 17.18
CA VAL A 196 -36.75 13.04 18.62
C VAL A 196 -38.08 12.57 19.22
N GLU A 197 -39.10 12.36 18.39
CA GLU A 197 -40.44 11.97 18.85
C GLU A 197 -40.54 10.46 19.10
N ILE A 198 -41.40 10.09 20.07
CA ILE A 198 -41.68 8.70 20.46
C ILE A 198 -43.15 8.29 20.26
N GLY A 199 -44.00 9.21 19.78
CA GLY A 199 -45.44 9.00 19.64
C GLY A 199 -46.21 9.35 20.92
N ARG A 200 -47.50 9.68 20.76
CA ARG A 200 -48.43 10.01 21.87
C ARG A 200 -49.66 9.10 21.91
N SER A 201 -49.70 8.11 21.03
CA SER A 201 -50.72 7.06 20.92
C SER A 201 -50.07 5.81 20.36
N TYR A 202 -50.74 4.68 20.48
CA TYR A 202 -50.25 3.40 19.98
C TYR A 202 -49.98 3.49 18.47
N GLN A 203 -50.95 4.03 17.72
CA GLN A 203 -50.83 4.16 16.27
C GLN A 203 -49.64 5.04 15.86
N LEU A 204 -49.45 6.20 16.52
CA LEU A 204 -48.34 7.09 16.17
C LEU A 204 -46.98 6.50 16.56
N ALA A 205 -46.87 5.91 17.76
CA ALA A 205 -45.65 5.24 18.20
C ALA A 205 -45.30 4.07 17.26
N LYS A 206 -46.31 3.33 16.79
CA LYS A 206 -46.11 2.21 15.86
C LYS A 206 -45.63 2.67 14.50
N ASN A 207 -46.22 3.73 13.95
CA ASN A 207 -45.77 4.33 12.69
C ASN A 207 -44.30 4.79 12.79
N LEU A 208 -43.94 5.50 13.88
CA LEU A 208 -42.56 5.93 14.12
C LEU A 208 -41.58 4.75 14.27
N GLN A 209 -42.00 3.66 14.91
CA GLN A 209 -41.22 2.43 15.02
C GLN A 209 -40.96 1.81 13.64
N GLU A 210 -41.96 1.77 12.76
CA GLU A 210 -41.83 1.22 11.41
C GLU A 210 -40.93 2.09 10.52
N GLU A 211 -41.10 3.42 10.56
CA GLU A 211 -40.22 4.36 9.86
C GLU A 211 -38.76 4.22 10.31
N HIS A 212 -38.52 4.14 11.63
CA HIS A 212 -37.19 3.93 12.20
C HIS A 212 -36.58 2.59 11.77
N LYS A 213 -37.40 1.52 11.75
CA LYS A 213 -36.95 0.21 11.26
C LYS A 213 -36.53 0.28 9.79
N HIS A 214 -37.30 0.94 8.94
CA HIS A 214 -36.95 1.13 7.54
C HIS A 214 -35.64 1.91 7.36
N PHE A 215 -35.47 2.99 8.12
CA PHE A 215 -34.22 3.76 8.12
C PHE A 215 -33.01 2.91 8.55
N THR A 216 -33.14 2.16 9.63
CA THR A 216 -32.06 1.29 10.15
C THR A 216 -31.70 0.19 9.16
N MET A 217 -32.70 -0.46 8.55
CA MET A 217 -32.46 -1.47 7.50
C MET A 217 -31.76 -0.87 6.28
N SER A 218 -32.13 0.35 5.87
CA SER A 218 -31.47 1.05 4.75
C SER A 218 -29.99 1.36 5.02
N SER A 219 -29.62 1.49 6.30
CA SER A 219 -28.26 1.77 6.75
C SER A 219 -27.35 0.52 6.78
N MET A 220 -27.91 -0.68 6.62
CA MET A 220 -27.13 -1.94 6.72
C MET A 220 -26.06 -2.09 5.63
N ASN A 221 -26.30 -1.54 4.43
CA ASN A 221 -25.29 -1.54 3.37
C ASN A 221 -24.03 -0.75 3.77
N VAL A 222 -24.20 0.29 4.58
CA VAL A 222 -23.09 1.11 5.10
C VAL A 222 -22.30 0.34 6.14
N TYR A 223 -22.96 -0.42 7.01
CA TYR A 223 -22.28 -1.32 7.93
C TYR A 223 -21.31 -2.25 7.20
N VAL A 224 -21.76 -2.88 6.11
CA VAL A 224 -20.93 -3.78 5.30
C VAL A 224 -19.78 -3.01 4.64
N SER A 225 -20.05 -1.84 4.06
CA SER A 225 -19.04 -1.00 3.42
C SER A 225 -17.93 -0.59 4.40
N ILE A 226 -18.28 -0.17 5.61
CA ILE A 226 -17.33 0.21 6.66
C ILE A 226 -16.49 -0.98 7.09
N ASN A 227 -17.08 -2.15 7.30
CA ASN A 227 -16.32 -3.36 7.65
C ASN A 227 -15.33 -3.76 6.54
N ASN A 228 -15.69 -3.59 5.27
CA ASN A 228 -14.78 -3.83 4.15
C ASN A 228 -13.60 -2.84 4.17
N ILE A 229 -13.85 -1.55 4.41
CA ILE A 229 -12.81 -0.53 4.53
C ILE A 229 -11.87 -0.83 5.71
N LEU A 230 -12.42 -1.21 6.86
CA LEU A 230 -11.60 -1.60 8.03
C LEU A 230 -10.77 -2.85 7.76
N THR A 231 -11.33 -3.82 7.03
CA THR A 231 -10.59 -5.01 6.57
C THR A 231 -9.43 -4.64 5.65
N MET A 232 -9.68 -3.72 4.70
CA MET A 232 -8.63 -3.20 3.81
C MET A 232 -7.54 -2.48 4.61
N ALA A 233 -7.91 -1.64 5.57
CA ALA A 233 -6.97 -0.99 6.48
C ALA A 233 -6.11 -2.02 7.23
N GLY A 234 -6.71 -3.09 7.75
CA GLY A 234 -5.99 -4.20 8.38
C GLY A 234 -4.91 -4.80 7.48
N ARG A 235 -5.27 -5.12 6.23
CA ARG A 235 -4.32 -5.65 5.23
C ARG A 235 -3.17 -4.68 4.93
N LEU A 236 -3.45 -3.37 4.81
CA LEU A 236 -2.41 -2.36 4.61
C LEU A 236 -1.45 -2.29 5.82
N LEU A 237 -1.95 -2.50 7.04
CA LEU A 237 -1.10 -2.51 8.23
C LEU A 237 -0.22 -3.77 8.28
N GLU A 238 -0.75 -4.93 7.89
CA GLU A 238 -0.01 -6.20 7.83
C GLU A 238 1.16 -6.15 6.84
N THR A 239 1.00 -5.42 5.72
CA THR A 239 2.06 -5.26 4.70
C THR A 239 3.12 -4.22 5.07
N GLN A 240 3.10 -3.68 6.30
CA GLN A 240 4.01 -2.63 6.76
C GLN A 240 4.00 -1.39 5.87
N HIS A 241 2.80 -0.98 5.44
CA HIS A 241 2.61 0.19 4.60
C HIS A 241 3.27 1.45 5.18
N TYR A 242 3.89 2.27 4.32
CA TYR A 242 4.69 3.44 4.78
C TYR A 242 3.88 4.42 5.65
N ALA A 243 2.58 4.57 5.37
CA ALA A 243 1.64 5.40 6.10
C ALA A 243 0.85 4.67 7.22
N ALA A 244 1.35 3.55 7.74
CA ALA A 244 0.62 2.72 8.72
C ALA A 244 0.07 3.49 9.92
N GLY A 245 0.81 4.47 10.45
CA GLY A 245 0.35 5.33 11.54
C GLY A 245 -0.91 6.12 11.18
N HIS A 246 -0.93 6.72 9.98
CA HIS A 246 -2.08 7.49 9.48
C HIS A 246 -3.28 6.58 9.21
N ILE A 247 -3.07 5.45 8.52
CA ILE A 247 -4.12 4.46 8.21
C ILE A 247 -4.81 4.00 9.50
N ARG A 248 -4.04 3.65 10.53
CA ARG A 248 -4.58 3.23 11.84
C ARG A 248 -5.42 4.34 12.48
N ALA A 249 -4.96 5.58 12.42
CA ALA A 249 -5.68 6.71 12.99
C ALA A 249 -7.01 6.96 12.28
N VAL A 250 -7.03 6.97 10.94
CA VAL A 250 -8.24 7.19 10.14
C VAL A 250 -9.23 6.04 10.28
N ALA A 251 -8.78 4.79 10.17
CA ALA A 251 -9.63 3.61 10.34
C ALA A 251 -10.26 3.58 11.74
N GLY A 252 -9.48 3.84 12.79
CA GLY A 252 -9.98 3.89 14.16
C GLY A 252 -10.99 5.03 14.38
N ARG A 253 -10.81 6.18 13.72
CA ARG A 253 -11.81 7.27 13.75
C ARG A 253 -13.10 6.87 13.07
N LEU A 254 -13.03 6.20 11.92
CA LEU A 254 -14.20 5.75 11.18
C LEU A 254 -15.00 4.71 11.97
N ASP A 255 -14.32 3.70 12.52
CA ASP A 255 -14.93 2.67 13.37
C ASP A 255 -15.67 3.27 14.58
N ARG A 256 -15.03 4.22 15.29
CA ARG A 256 -15.68 4.91 16.41
C ARG A 256 -16.90 5.72 15.98
N ALA A 257 -16.78 6.53 14.93
CA ALA A 257 -17.88 7.35 14.43
C ALA A 257 -19.10 6.52 14.03
N TRP A 258 -18.86 5.36 13.42
CA TRP A 258 -19.90 4.40 13.08
C TRP A 258 -20.53 3.75 14.32
N LYS A 259 -19.72 3.25 15.26
CA LYS A 259 -20.22 2.63 16.49
C LYS A 259 -21.08 3.59 17.32
N GLU A 260 -20.66 4.85 17.44
CA GLU A 260 -21.47 5.88 18.09
C GLU A 260 -22.81 6.11 17.38
N PHE A 261 -22.81 6.15 16.04
CA PHE A 261 -24.05 6.32 15.28
C PHE A 261 -24.97 5.11 15.43
N ALA A 262 -24.43 3.90 15.32
CA ALA A 262 -25.17 2.65 15.49
C ALA A 262 -25.78 2.53 16.89
N ALA A 263 -25.03 2.88 17.94
CA ALA A 263 -25.52 2.90 19.31
C ALA A 263 -26.75 3.82 19.48
N GLY A 264 -26.76 4.99 18.82
CA GLY A 264 -27.92 5.89 18.83
C GLY A 264 -29.15 5.29 18.12
N LEU A 265 -28.95 4.50 17.06
CA LEU A 265 -30.06 3.78 16.40
C LEU A 265 -30.63 2.67 17.29
N ASP A 266 -29.76 1.94 17.99
CA ASP A 266 -30.14 0.87 18.91
C ASP A 266 -30.91 1.45 20.11
N GLU A 267 -30.44 2.54 20.70
CA GLU A 267 -31.12 3.24 21.79
C GLU A 267 -32.52 3.70 21.38
N ARG A 268 -32.65 4.34 20.20
CA ARG A 268 -33.97 4.75 19.70
C ARG A 268 -34.88 3.55 19.43
N THR A 269 -34.34 2.42 18.95
CA THR A 269 -35.10 1.18 18.78
C THR A 269 -35.72 0.73 20.10
N ALA A 270 -34.94 0.75 21.18
CA ALA A 270 -35.41 0.39 22.51
C ALA A 270 -36.50 1.36 23.02
N VAL A 271 -36.29 2.67 22.88
CA VAL A 271 -37.26 3.69 23.32
C VAL A 271 -38.59 3.58 22.57
N LEU A 272 -38.56 3.43 21.24
CA LEU A 272 -39.79 3.28 20.45
C LEU A 272 -40.52 1.97 20.77
N SER A 273 -39.78 0.89 21.04
CA SER A 273 -40.38 -0.38 21.50
C SER A 273 -41.14 -0.21 22.81
N LEU A 274 -40.54 0.48 23.79
CA LEU A 274 -41.18 0.80 25.06
C LEU A 274 -42.42 1.69 24.85
N SER A 275 -42.32 2.73 24.01
CA SER A 275 -43.44 3.63 23.71
C SER A 275 -44.63 2.89 23.10
N VAL A 276 -44.37 2.02 22.11
CA VAL A 276 -45.41 1.19 21.49
C VAL A 276 -46.08 0.29 22.52
N MET A 277 -45.28 -0.39 23.36
CA MET A 277 -45.81 -1.27 24.41
C MET A 277 -46.67 -0.50 25.42
N PHE A 278 -46.17 0.63 25.92
CA PHE A 278 -46.87 1.48 26.88
C PHE A 278 -48.21 1.95 26.33
N HIS A 279 -48.22 2.55 25.14
CA HIS A 279 -49.46 3.07 24.56
C HIS A 279 -50.45 1.95 24.23
N HIS A 280 -49.97 0.79 23.77
CA HIS A 280 -50.85 -0.35 23.50
C HIS A 280 -51.57 -0.81 24.77
N LYS A 281 -50.84 -0.97 25.87
CA LYS A 281 -51.38 -1.40 27.16
C LYS A 281 -52.29 -0.34 27.78
N ALA A 282 -51.89 0.93 27.74
CA ALA A 282 -52.70 2.04 28.28
C ALA A 282 -54.03 2.19 27.54
N GLU A 283 -54.04 2.11 26.20
CA GLU A 283 -55.27 2.19 25.40
C GLU A 283 -56.17 0.96 25.67
N GLN A 284 -55.61 -0.25 25.72
CA GLN A 284 -56.37 -1.46 26.07
C GLN A 284 -57.01 -1.40 27.45
N TYR A 285 -56.30 -0.83 28.43
CA TYR A 285 -56.83 -0.61 29.77
C TYR A 285 -58.03 0.32 29.72
N VAL A 286 -57.88 1.49 29.08
CA VAL A 286 -58.95 2.50 28.94
C VAL A 286 -60.17 1.93 28.21
N ASP A 287 -59.97 1.17 27.13
CA ASP A 287 -61.05 0.53 26.37
C ASP A 287 -61.83 -0.49 27.23
N SER A 288 -61.15 -1.15 28.17
CA SER A 288 -61.74 -2.14 29.09
C SER A 288 -62.56 -1.51 30.22
N VAL A 289 -62.26 -0.26 30.62
CA VAL A 289 -62.92 0.42 31.75
C VAL A 289 -64.44 0.50 31.60
N ASN A 290 -64.95 0.78 30.40
CA ASN A 290 -66.39 0.86 30.17
C ASN A 290 -67.09 -0.49 30.40
N GLY A 291 -66.50 -1.58 29.91
CA GLY A 291 -67.04 -2.92 30.11
C GLY A 291 -67.00 -3.36 31.58
N TRP A 292 -65.92 -3.01 32.27
CA TRP A 292 -65.79 -3.22 33.72
C TRP A 292 -66.81 -2.42 34.53
N SER A 293 -67.06 -1.15 34.17
CA SER A 293 -68.10 -0.34 34.80
C SER A 293 -69.47 -0.98 34.67
N GLN A 294 -69.84 -1.43 33.46
CA GLN A 294 -71.12 -2.12 33.21
C GLN A 294 -71.22 -3.44 33.99
N ALA A 295 -70.13 -4.21 34.08
CA ALA A 295 -70.11 -5.46 34.85
C ALA A 295 -70.29 -5.22 36.36
N CYS A 296 -69.89 -4.05 36.87
CA CYS A 296 -70.11 -3.64 38.25
C CYS A 296 -71.54 -3.14 38.51
N GLU A 297 -72.30 -2.77 37.49
CA GLU A 297 -73.68 -2.29 37.61
C GLU A 297 -74.67 -3.47 37.75
N SER A 298 -74.54 -4.27 38.82
CA SER A 298 -75.57 -5.25 39.17
C SER A 298 -76.77 -4.54 39.79
N THR A 299 -77.88 -4.40 39.06
CA THR A 299 -79.05 -3.63 39.51
C THR A 299 -79.96 -4.39 40.49
N ASN A 300 -79.82 -5.73 40.59
CA ASN A 300 -80.65 -6.58 41.44
C ASN A 300 -79.79 -7.41 42.38
N LEU A 301 -80.02 -7.29 43.70
CA LEU A 301 -79.42 -8.21 44.66
C LEU A 301 -79.99 -9.62 44.50
N PRO A 302 -79.15 -10.67 44.52
CA PRO A 302 -79.63 -12.05 44.52
C PRO A 302 -80.49 -12.36 45.74
N ASN A 303 -81.57 -13.12 45.53
CA ASN A 303 -82.47 -13.56 46.60
C ASN A 303 -82.13 -14.96 47.15
N ASP A 304 -81.10 -15.63 46.59
CA ASP A 304 -80.62 -16.95 47.00
C ASP A 304 -79.11 -16.96 47.26
N ILE A 305 -78.69 -17.79 48.21
CA ILE A 305 -77.29 -17.89 48.68
C ILE A 305 -76.35 -18.32 47.55
N GLN A 306 -76.76 -19.29 46.71
CA GLN A 306 -75.89 -19.78 45.65
C GLN A 306 -75.62 -18.69 44.59
N MET A 307 -76.63 -17.89 44.26
CA MET A 307 -76.49 -16.76 43.35
C MET A 307 -75.64 -15.64 43.94
N LEU A 308 -75.74 -15.37 45.25
CA LEU A 308 -74.89 -14.42 45.95
C LEU A 308 -73.41 -14.83 45.92
N GLU A 309 -73.10 -16.09 46.22
CA GLU A 309 -71.74 -16.63 46.15
C GLU A 309 -71.17 -16.56 44.72
N GLN A 310 -72.02 -16.80 43.71
CA GLN A 310 -71.63 -16.63 42.31
C GLN A 310 -71.29 -15.18 41.97
N HIS A 311 -72.13 -14.21 42.36
CA HIS A 311 -71.87 -12.78 42.14
C HIS A 311 -70.58 -12.32 42.84
N ILE A 312 -70.32 -12.78 44.08
CA ILE A 312 -69.07 -12.47 44.80
C ILE A 312 -67.85 -12.98 44.03
N ARG A 313 -67.87 -14.24 43.56
CA ARG A 313 -66.77 -14.80 42.77
C ARG A 313 -66.55 -14.06 41.46
N GLN A 314 -67.63 -13.66 40.78
CA GLN A 314 -67.54 -12.88 39.54
C GLN A 314 -66.92 -11.50 39.79
N HIS A 315 -67.32 -10.81 40.86
CA HIS A 315 -66.72 -9.52 41.23
C HIS A 315 -65.24 -9.65 41.64
N GLN A 316 -64.86 -10.70 42.36
CA GLN A 316 -63.47 -10.96 42.71
C GLN A 316 -62.61 -11.21 41.46
N ALA A 317 -63.07 -12.06 40.55
CA ALA A 317 -62.38 -12.32 39.29
C ALA A 317 -62.26 -11.06 38.42
N LEU A 318 -63.30 -10.22 38.40
CA LEU A 318 -63.27 -8.94 37.69
C LEU A 318 -62.22 -8.00 38.29
N TYR A 319 -62.16 -7.87 39.62
CA TYR A 319 -61.15 -7.06 40.31
C TYR A 319 -59.73 -7.55 40.04
N GLU A 320 -59.51 -8.87 40.09
CA GLU A 320 -58.21 -9.47 39.76
C GLU A 320 -57.80 -9.16 38.32
N ALA A 321 -58.73 -9.24 37.37
CA ALA A 321 -58.49 -8.88 35.97
C ALA A 321 -58.14 -7.39 35.80
N MET A 322 -58.80 -6.48 36.51
CA MET A 322 -58.48 -5.06 36.50
C MET A 322 -57.06 -4.79 37.04
N CYS A 323 -56.72 -5.41 38.17
CA CYS A 323 -55.39 -5.29 38.77
C CYS A 323 -54.31 -5.81 37.84
N GLN A 324 -54.52 -6.98 37.24
CA GLN A 324 -53.59 -7.57 36.29
C GLN A 324 -53.36 -6.63 35.09
N ALA A 325 -54.43 -6.13 34.48
CA ALA A 325 -54.36 -5.22 33.34
C ALA A 325 -53.67 -3.88 33.66
N TYR A 326 -53.66 -3.43 34.93
CA TYR A 326 -52.94 -2.22 35.35
C TYR A 326 -51.44 -2.47 35.58
N THR A 327 -51.08 -3.69 36.00
CA THR A 327 -49.68 -4.05 36.29
C THR A 327 -48.88 -4.45 35.06
N GLU A 328 -49.55 -4.88 33.99
CA GLU A 328 -48.96 -5.27 32.70
C GLU A 328 -48.79 -4.10 31.73
#